data_AF-A0A1Y1JGV1-F1
#
_entry.id   AF-A0A1Y1JGV1-F1
#
_cell.length_a   1.000
_cell.length_b   1.000
_cell.length_c   1.000
_cell.angle_alpha   90.00
_cell.angle_beta   90.00
_cell.angle_gamma   90.00
#
_symmetry.space_group_name_H-M   'P 1'
#
loop_
_entity.id
_entity.type
_entity.pdbx_description
1 polymer ?
#
loop_
_entity_poly.entity_id
_entity_poly.type
_entity_poly.pdbx_seq_one_letter_code
_entity_poly.pdbx_strand_id
1 'polypeptide(L)'
;MENCKKKNIPVINDHEYFKNSYIDVLNKKRVLYKYVFLFNNYKFKFKIISTYYEYLTVCNNLLRDVTTCNLFFGPLIFFEMLGKSFYYPYVLYIYDKDSTYSDKCPHLRSLKFEKSSILSIEHIIKKGKEKNDKYFRGKINYNEKIILDANDIPEELKNYNLDGKYIVGYTEMYLLFHMGRSFDSRIERLVVDKYYRNKGFGLLIMYISIYVLKYLYQCNRCDLNVENDIALRIYKKLNFFKVETQVYRLNLHCNYDYLPNDISIQNDTHNIQSFMDNITAKK
;
A
#
# COMPACT_ATOMS: atom_id res chain seq x y z
N MET A 1 12.78 -18.01 29.11
CA MET A 1 12.61 -17.07 27.98
C MET A 1 13.01 -15.61 28.33
N GLU A 2 13.88 -15.37 29.31
CA GLU A 2 14.25 -14.00 29.73
C GLU A 2 15.46 -13.40 29.01
N ASN A 3 16.32 -14.22 28.40
CA ASN A 3 17.61 -13.74 27.87
C ASN A 3 17.59 -13.17 26.44
N CYS A 4 16.47 -13.26 25.69
CA CYS A 4 16.38 -12.67 24.35
C CYS A 4 15.84 -11.23 24.32
N LYS A 5 15.22 -10.74 25.40
CA LYS A 5 14.56 -9.41 25.40
C LYS A 5 15.53 -8.23 25.55
N LYS A 6 16.72 -8.43 26.14
CA LYS A 6 17.68 -7.34 26.39
C LYS A 6 18.54 -6.94 25.19
N LYS A 7 18.71 -7.81 24.17
CA LYS A 7 19.68 -7.57 23.08
C LYS A 7 19.15 -6.72 21.92
N ASN A 8 17.84 -6.49 21.83
CA ASN A 8 17.23 -5.75 20.71
C ASN A 8 16.41 -4.55 21.19
N ILE A 9 16.85 -3.86 22.24
CA ILE A 9 16.31 -2.53 22.55
C ILE A 9 17.04 -1.55 21.62
N PRO A 10 16.39 -1.01 20.58
CA PRO A 10 17.02 0.00 19.75
C PRO A 10 17.31 1.22 20.63
N VAL A 11 18.59 1.54 20.82
CA VAL A 11 19.00 2.74 21.55
C VAL A 11 18.91 3.91 20.58
N ILE A 12 18.03 4.88 20.87
CA ILE A 12 17.97 6.13 20.12
C ILE A 12 19.11 7.02 20.63
N ASN A 13 20.27 6.92 19.99
CA ASN A 13 21.46 7.68 20.38
C ASN A 13 21.41 9.15 19.93
N ASP A 14 20.50 9.50 19.01
CA ASP A 14 20.33 10.85 18.47
C ASP A 14 18.86 11.24 18.47
N HIS A 15 18.46 11.92 19.55
CA HIS A 15 17.09 12.37 19.76
C HIS A 15 16.64 13.42 18.75
N GLU A 16 17.54 14.29 18.27
CA GLU A 16 17.20 15.32 17.29
C GLU A 16 17.00 14.72 15.90
N TYR A 17 17.83 13.76 15.51
CA TYR A 17 17.62 13.00 14.28
C TYR A 17 16.31 12.19 14.31
N PHE A 18 16.03 11.50 15.42
CA PHE A 18 14.77 10.79 15.61
C PHE A 18 13.58 11.73 15.51
N LYS A 19 13.62 12.86 16.23
CA LYS A 19 12.57 13.88 16.19
C LYS A 19 12.35 14.37 14.76
N ASN A 20 13.40 14.73 14.02
CA ASN A 20 13.28 15.24 12.66
C ASN A 20 12.74 14.21 11.65
N SER A 21 13.23 12.97 11.70
CA SER A 21 12.77 11.89 10.79
C SER A 21 11.33 11.45 11.09
N TYR A 22 11.01 11.29 12.37
CA TYR A 22 9.71 10.89 12.87
C TYR A 22 8.64 11.97 12.61
N ILE A 23 8.95 13.23 12.92
CA ILE A 23 8.09 14.38 12.67
C ILE A 23 7.91 14.62 11.17
N ASP A 24 8.91 14.40 10.32
CA ASP A 24 8.76 14.60 8.87
C ASP A 24 7.74 13.63 8.24
N VAL A 25 7.72 12.38 8.68
CA VAL A 25 6.72 11.40 8.21
C VAL A 25 5.33 11.74 8.76
N LEU A 26 5.22 12.07 10.05
CA LEU A 26 3.95 12.42 10.70
C LEU A 26 3.35 13.74 10.19
N ASN A 27 4.13 14.82 10.28
CA ASN A 27 3.65 16.19 10.13
C ASN A 27 3.69 16.65 8.67
N LYS A 28 4.70 16.22 7.90
CA LYS A 28 4.83 16.64 6.49
C LYS A 28 4.20 15.65 5.52
N LYS A 29 3.69 14.50 6.01
CA LYS A 29 3.13 13.39 5.21
C LYS A 29 3.95 13.13 3.95
N ARG A 30 5.28 13.11 4.09
CA ARG A 30 6.20 13.00 2.95
C ARG A 30 6.22 11.56 2.49
N VAL A 31 5.70 11.34 1.29
CA VAL A 31 5.51 10.02 0.73
C VAL A 31 6.35 9.92 -0.54
N LEU A 32 6.97 8.76 -0.74
CA LEU A 32 7.60 8.46 -2.02
C LEU A 32 6.52 8.46 -3.11
N TYR A 33 6.45 9.55 -3.90
CA TYR A 33 5.47 9.69 -4.96
C TYR A 33 5.81 8.79 -6.15
N LYS A 34 7.09 8.75 -6.56
CA LYS A 34 7.57 7.88 -7.65
C LYS A 34 9.05 7.57 -7.50
N TYR A 35 9.43 6.40 -8.00
CA TYR A 35 10.79 5.88 -8.13
C TYR A 35 10.92 5.23 -9.52
N VAL A 36 11.82 5.74 -10.34
CA VAL A 36 12.02 5.31 -11.74
C VAL A 36 13.42 4.77 -11.90
N PHE A 37 13.51 3.60 -12.53
CA PHE A 37 14.75 2.87 -12.73
C PHE A 37 14.67 2.03 -14.00
N LEU A 38 15.85 1.65 -14.51
CA LEU A 38 16.01 0.77 -15.66
C LEU A 38 16.56 -0.57 -15.18
N PHE A 39 16.00 -1.66 -15.69
CA PHE A 39 16.46 -3.01 -15.43
C PHE A 39 16.16 -3.92 -16.63
N ASN A 40 17.13 -4.71 -17.09
CA ASN A 40 16.97 -5.60 -18.26
C ASN A 40 16.38 -4.89 -19.51
N ASN A 41 16.83 -3.68 -19.82
CA ASN A 41 16.34 -2.84 -20.93
C ASN A 41 14.86 -2.41 -20.83
N TYR A 42 14.21 -2.63 -19.69
CA TYR A 42 12.90 -2.10 -19.37
C TYR A 42 13.02 -0.92 -18.43
N LYS A 43 12.16 0.08 -18.63
CA LYS A 43 12.02 1.20 -17.71
C LYS A 43 10.85 0.94 -16.80
N PHE A 44 11.09 0.98 -15.51
CA PHE A 44 10.12 0.75 -14.47
C PHE A 44 9.78 2.04 -13.76
N LYS A 45 8.54 2.15 -13.30
CA LYS A 45 8.11 3.22 -12.39
C LYS A 45 7.31 2.61 -11.27
N PHE A 46 7.90 2.60 -10.09
CA PHE A 46 7.23 2.28 -8.83
C PHE A 46 6.66 3.57 -8.24
N LYS A 47 5.36 3.67 -8.07
CA LYS A 47 4.72 4.91 -7.59
C LYS A 47 3.50 4.63 -6.75
N ILE A 48 3.15 5.56 -5.88
CA ILE A 48 1.85 5.53 -5.21
C ILE A 48 0.73 5.67 -6.25
N ILE A 49 -0.36 4.95 -6.07
CA ILE A 49 -1.60 5.18 -6.80
C ILE A 49 -2.02 6.62 -6.53
N SER A 50 -2.20 7.39 -7.59
CA SER A 50 -2.52 8.82 -7.46
C SER A 50 -3.70 9.24 -8.34
N THR A 51 -4.19 8.41 -9.24
CA THR A 51 -5.35 8.76 -10.09
C THR A 51 -6.41 7.69 -9.96
N TYR A 52 -7.66 8.06 -10.26
CA TYR A 52 -8.79 7.15 -10.10
C TYR A 52 -8.73 5.98 -11.08
N TYR A 53 -8.33 6.21 -12.34
CA TYR A 53 -8.15 5.10 -13.29
C TYR A 53 -7.11 4.06 -12.84
N GLU A 54 -6.05 4.49 -12.12
CA GLU A 54 -5.01 3.58 -11.62
C GLU A 54 -5.60 2.64 -10.58
N TYR A 55 -6.39 3.22 -9.68
CA TYR A 55 -7.15 2.48 -8.69
C TYR A 55 -8.13 1.50 -9.34
N LEU A 56 -8.96 1.94 -10.30
CA LEU A 56 -9.86 1.06 -11.04
C LEU A 56 -9.11 -0.06 -11.78
N THR A 57 -7.96 0.24 -12.38
CA THR A 57 -7.13 -0.75 -13.07
C THR A 57 -6.62 -1.81 -12.10
N VAL A 58 -6.14 -1.41 -10.93
CA VAL A 58 -5.68 -2.34 -9.88
C VAL A 58 -6.84 -3.19 -9.38
N CYS A 59 -7.98 -2.57 -9.09
CA CYS A 59 -9.20 -3.24 -8.67
C CYS A 59 -9.65 -4.30 -9.70
N ASN A 60 -9.70 -3.93 -10.98
CA ASN A 60 -10.20 -4.81 -12.04
C ASN A 60 -9.22 -5.91 -12.45
N ASN A 61 -7.93 -5.57 -12.62
CA ASN A 61 -6.97 -6.47 -13.27
C ASN A 61 -6.10 -7.25 -12.27
N LEU A 62 -5.87 -6.71 -11.07
CA LEU A 62 -4.99 -7.33 -10.09
C LEU A 62 -5.75 -7.90 -8.91
N LEU A 63 -6.68 -7.15 -8.33
CA LEU A 63 -7.33 -7.52 -7.08
C LEU A 63 -8.59 -8.35 -7.25
N ARG A 64 -9.31 -8.23 -8.38
CA ARG A 64 -10.60 -8.88 -8.63
C ARG A 64 -10.68 -10.36 -8.24
N ASP A 65 -9.64 -11.13 -8.57
CA ASP A 65 -9.62 -12.58 -8.35
C ASP A 65 -8.95 -12.99 -7.02
N VAL A 66 -8.46 -12.03 -6.23
CA VAL A 66 -7.68 -12.28 -5.01
C VAL A 66 -8.21 -11.56 -3.77
N THR A 67 -9.31 -10.82 -3.90
CA THR A 67 -10.01 -10.16 -2.79
C THR A 67 -11.44 -10.64 -2.69
N THR A 68 -11.90 -10.91 -1.47
CA THR A 68 -13.31 -11.17 -1.15
C THR A 68 -14.02 -9.90 -0.64
N CYS A 69 -13.27 -8.84 -0.36
CA CYS A 69 -13.82 -7.54 0.01
C CYS A 69 -14.25 -6.79 -1.26
N ASN A 70 -15.42 -6.15 -1.21
CA ASN A 70 -15.74 -5.12 -2.19
C ASN A 70 -14.84 -3.92 -1.90
N LEU A 71 -14.00 -3.57 -2.88
CA LEU A 71 -12.97 -2.56 -2.76
C LEU A 71 -13.23 -1.41 -3.72
N PHE A 72 -14.48 -1.19 -4.18
CA PHE A 72 -14.76 -0.27 -5.29
C PHE A 72 -15.50 0.96 -4.79
N PHE A 73 -14.74 2.02 -4.55
CA PHE A 73 -15.22 3.32 -4.13
C PHE A 73 -15.31 4.26 -5.31
N GLY A 74 -16.25 5.19 -5.27
CA GLY A 74 -16.32 6.32 -6.19
C GLY A 74 -15.08 7.22 -6.10
N PRO A 75 -14.87 8.11 -7.09
CA PRO A 75 -13.67 8.94 -7.18
C PRO A 75 -13.48 9.86 -5.97
N LEU A 76 -14.57 10.40 -5.41
CA LEU A 76 -14.54 11.26 -4.24
C LEU A 76 -13.95 10.53 -3.02
N ILE A 77 -14.53 9.38 -2.66
CA ILE A 77 -14.07 8.56 -1.53
C ILE A 77 -12.64 8.04 -1.77
N PHE A 78 -12.30 7.65 -3.00
CA PHE A 78 -10.92 7.24 -3.33
C PHE A 78 -9.90 8.34 -2.97
N PHE A 79 -10.12 9.59 -3.39
CA PHE A 79 -9.20 10.69 -3.09
C PHE A 79 -9.18 11.05 -1.61
N GLU A 80 -10.31 10.91 -0.90
CA GLU A 80 -10.36 11.09 0.55
C GLU A 80 -9.54 10.01 1.29
N MET A 81 -9.67 8.75 0.89
CA MET A 81 -8.92 7.62 1.46
C MET A 81 -7.42 7.75 1.23
N LEU A 82 -7.00 8.17 0.03
CA LEU A 82 -5.59 8.45 -0.27
C LEU A 82 -5.02 9.54 0.65
N GLY A 83 -5.88 10.41 1.18
CA GLY A 83 -5.56 11.47 2.14
C GLY A 83 -5.35 11.00 3.59
N LYS A 84 -5.78 9.78 3.92
CA LYS A 84 -5.73 9.25 5.29
C LYS A 84 -4.34 8.65 5.60
N SER A 85 -3.82 8.99 6.77
CA SER A 85 -2.41 8.77 7.12
C SER A 85 -2.07 7.29 7.34
N PHE A 86 -0.90 6.89 6.85
CA PHE A 86 -0.24 5.59 6.99
C PHE A 86 -0.71 4.42 6.12
N TYR A 87 -1.56 4.66 5.12
CA TYR A 87 -1.87 3.70 4.07
C TYR A 87 -1.29 4.16 2.73
N TYR A 88 -0.38 3.37 2.15
CA TYR A 88 0.31 3.74 0.92
C TYR A 88 0.18 2.64 -0.16
N PRO A 89 -0.79 2.76 -1.07
CA PRO A 89 -0.96 1.82 -2.18
C PRO A 89 0.04 2.11 -3.30
N TYR A 90 0.97 1.18 -3.57
CA TYR A 90 1.97 1.31 -4.61
C TYR A 90 1.72 0.41 -5.81
N VAL A 91 2.01 0.92 -6.99
CA VAL A 91 1.93 0.20 -8.26
C VAL A 91 3.27 0.19 -8.96
N LEU A 92 3.56 -0.92 -9.65
CA LEU A 92 4.69 -1.05 -10.56
C LEU A 92 4.20 -0.95 -11.99
N TYR A 93 4.75 0.02 -12.73
CA TYR A 93 4.60 0.13 -14.17
C TYR A 93 5.79 -0.47 -14.89
N ILE A 94 5.53 -1.07 -16.05
CA ILE A 94 6.53 -1.35 -17.07
C ILE A 94 6.24 -0.44 -18.27
N TYR A 95 7.27 0.24 -18.74
CA TYR A 95 7.29 0.91 -20.03
C TYR A 95 8.07 0.04 -21.01
N ASP A 96 7.58 -0.08 -22.25
CA ASP A 96 8.23 -0.88 -23.29
C ASP A 96 9.67 -0.45 -23.56
N LYS A 97 10.44 -1.41 -24.13
CA LYS A 97 11.89 -1.36 -24.38
C LYS A 97 12.35 0.05 -24.73
N ASP A 98 13.33 0.54 -23.99
CA ASP A 98 14.06 1.74 -24.39
C ASP A 98 14.75 1.42 -25.73
N SER A 99 14.20 1.92 -26.84
CA SER A 99 14.68 1.65 -28.21
C SER A 99 16.10 2.13 -28.45
N THR A 100 16.65 2.92 -27.51
CA THR A 100 18.02 3.42 -27.52
C THR A 100 19.05 2.37 -27.14
N TYR A 101 18.66 1.25 -26.52
CA TYR A 101 19.57 0.16 -26.19
C TYR A 101 19.45 -0.98 -27.19
N SER A 102 20.25 -0.86 -28.27
CA SER A 102 20.46 -1.92 -29.26
C SER A 102 20.84 -3.26 -28.60
N ASP A 103 20.44 -4.37 -29.27
CA ASP A 103 20.63 -5.78 -28.88
C ASP A 103 22.10 -6.24 -28.75
N LYS A 104 23.06 -5.32 -28.63
CA LYS A 104 24.50 -5.58 -28.53
C LYS A 104 25.08 -5.40 -27.12
N CYS A 105 24.38 -5.85 -26.07
CA CYS A 105 25.01 -5.93 -24.76
C CYS A 105 24.78 -7.29 -24.11
N PRO A 106 25.79 -8.20 -24.17
CA PRO A 106 25.67 -9.57 -23.66
C PRO A 106 25.79 -9.64 -22.13
N HIS A 107 25.80 -8.50 -21.43
CA HIS A 107 25.93 -8.45 -19.98
C HIS A 107 24.63 -7.94 -19.36
N LEU A 108 24.05 -8.76 -18.49
CA LEU A 108 22.92 -8.45 -17.62
C LEU A 108 23.17 -7.07 -16.96
N ARG A 109 22.54 -6.01 -17.47
CA ARG A 109 22.89 -4.64 -17.09
C ARG A 109 22.35 -4.31 -15.71
N SER A 110 23.26 -3.87 -14.84
CA SER A 110 23.01 -3.34 -13.49
C SER A 110 21.79 -2.43 -13.43
N LEU A 111 21.07 -2.49 -12.30
CA LEU A 111 19.98 -1.56 -11.98
C LEU A 111 20.47 -0.10 -12.14
N LYS A 112 19.91 0.66 -13.08
CA LYS A 112 20.23 2.07 -13.26
C LYS A 112 19.11 2.93 -12.72
N PHE A 113 19.37 3.63 -11.63
CA PHE A 113 18.44 4.63 -11.10
C PHE A 113 18.32 5.82 -12.05
N GLU A 114 17.10 6.32 -12.25
CA GLU A 114 16.88 7.54 -13.02
C GLU A 114 16.45 8.71 -12.15
N LYS A 115 15.39 8.52 -11.35
CA LYS A 115 14.79 9.61 -10.56
C LYS A 115 13.88 9.08 -9.47
N SER A 116 13.81 9.83 -8.37
CA SER A 116 12.80 9.69 -7.33
C SER A 116 12.17 11.05 -7.06
N SER A 117 10.97 11.05 -6.50
CA SER A 117 10.39 12.29 -5.96
C SER A 117 9.55 11.97 -4.73
N ILE A 118 9.73 12.77 -3.70
CA ILE A 118 8.97 12.73 -2.46
C ILE A 118 8.06 13.96 -2.46
N LEU A 119 6.77 13.77 -2.21
CA LEU A 119 5.76 14.84 -2.17
C LEU A 119 4.91 14.69 -0.91
N SER A 120 4.24 15.76 -0.49
CA SER A 120 3.17 15.63 0.51
C SER A 120 1.94 14.96 -0.11
N ILE A 121 1.14 14.29 0.70
CA ILE A 121 -0.11 13.64 0.28
C ILE A 121 -1.07 14.63 -0.41
N GLU A 122 -1.17 15.85 0.09
CA GLU A 122 -2.03 16.90 -0.49
C GLU A 122 -1.59 17.23 -1.93
N HIS A 123 -0.28 17.35 -2.16
CA HIS A 123 0.27 17.56 -3.51
C HIS A 123 0.06 16.35 -4.42
N ILE A 124 0.11 15.14 -3.88
CA ILE A 124 -0.15 13.89 -4.62
C ILE A 124 -1.61 13.86 -5.07
N ILE A 125 -2.55 14.16 -4.17
CA ILE A 125 -3.99 14.21 -4.46
C ILE A 125 -4.27 15.27 -5.52
N LYS A 126 -3.75 16.49 -5.36
CA LYS A 126 -3.92 17.57 -6.33
C LYS A 126 -3.45 17.17 -7.73
N LYS A 127 -2.21 16.69 -7.85
CA LYS A 127 -1.67 16.18 -9.13
C LYS A 127 -2.44 14.98 -9.66
N GLY A 128 -3.01 14.21 -8.76
CA GLY A 128 -3.86 13.07 -9.04
C GLY A 128 -5.13 13.45 -9.79
N LYS A 129 -5.88 14.39 -9.22
CA LYS A 129 -7.09 14.97 -9.82
C LYS A 129 -6.79 15.58 -11.20
N GLU A 130 -5.79 16.46 -11.28
CA GLU A 130 -5.36 17.09 -12.55
C GLU A 130 -5.01 16.06 -13.64
N LYS A 131 -4.34 14.98 -13.26
CA LYS A 131 -4.01 13.90 -14.21
C LYS A 131 -5.22 13.07 -14.59
N ASN A 132 -6.13 12.83 -13.65
CA ASN A 132 -7.33 12.06 -13.91
C ASN A 132 -8.16 12.72 -15.01
N ASP A 133 -8.36 14.04 -14.88
CA ASP A 133 -9.09 14.85 -15.86
C ASP A 133 -8.41 14.83 -17.22
N LYS A 134 -7.07 14.89 -17.27
CA LYS A 134 -6.30 14.81 -18.52
C LYS A 134 -6.47 13.48 -19.26
N TYR A 135 -6.67 12.37 -18.54
CA TYR A 135 -6.85 11.06 -19.17
C TYR A 135 -8.29 10.76 -19.55
N PHE A 136 -9.24 11.56 -19.03
CA PHE A 136 -10.66 11.36 -19.29
C PHE A 136 -11.01 11.76 -20.73
N ARG A 137 -11.75 10.91 -21.45
CA ARG A 137 -12.07 11.09 -22.88
C ARG A 137 -13.33 11.92 -23.13
N GLY A 138 -14.21 12.08 -22.14
CA GLY A 138 -15.56 12.64 -22.31
C GLY A 138 -15.90 13.79 -21.36
N LYS A 139 -17.18 14.23 -21.36
CA LYS A 139 -17.71 15.09 -20.30
C LYS A 139 -18.06 14.23 -19.08
N ILE A 140 -17.65 14.71 -17.92
CA ILE A 140 -17.97 14.10 -16.64
C ILE A 140 -19.47 14.27 -16.39
N ASN A 141 -20.22 13.18 -16.37
CA ASN A 141 -21.58 13.17 -15.85
C ASN A 141 -21.66 12.11 -14.76
N TYR A 142 -21.12 12.45 -13.59
CA TYR A 142 -21.17 11.50 -12.48
C TYR A 142 -22.58 11.48 -11.90
N ASN A 143 -23.35 10.44 -12.22
CA ASN A 143 -24.19 9.85 -11.19
C ASN A 143 -23.22 9.16 -10.22
N GLU A 144 -22.67 9.92 -9.25
CA GLU A 144 -21.63 9.47 -8.32
C GLU A 144 -22.17 8.36 -7.41
N LYS A 145 -22.17 7.12 -7.90
CA LYS A 145 -22.24 5.98 -6.99
C LYS A 145 -21.04 6.07 -6.04
N ILE A 146 -21.33 6.23 -4.75
CA ILE A 146 -20.31 6.26 -3.69
C ILE A 146 -19.53 4.94 -3.66
N ILE A 147 -20.21 3.84 -3.97
CA ILE A 147 -19.67 2.48 -4.07
C ILE A 147 -20.04 1.93 -5.45
N LEU A 148 -19.04 1.44 -6.18
CA LEU A 148 -19.22 0.79 -7.47
C LEU A 148 -19.48 -0.71 -7.31
N ASP A 149 -20.23 -1.29 -8.25
CA ASP A 149 -20.24 -2.74 -8.42
C ASP A 149 -18.98 -3.18 -9.18
N ALA A 150 -18.51 -4.41 -8.94
CA ALA A 150 -17.39 -5.00 -9.68
C ALA A 150 -17.61 -4.96 -11.20
N ASN A 151 -18.86 -5.10 -11.62
CA ASN A 151 -19.27 -5.12 -13.02
C ASN A 151 -19.28 -3.71 -13.66
N ASP A 152 -19.32 -2.64 -12.86
CA ASP A 152 -19.28 -1.26 -13.36
C ASP A 152 -17.86 -0.85 -13.78
N ILE A 153 -16.82 -1.46 -13.20
CA ILE A 153 -15.42 -1.04 -13.37
C ILE A 153 -14.92 -1.12 -14.82
N PRO A 154 -15.14 -2.22 -15.57
CA PRO A 154 -14.68 -2.32 -16.95
C PRO A 154 -15.30 -1.25 -17.86
N GLU A 155 -16.56 -0.88 -17.61
CA GLU A 155 -17.25 0.17 -18.36
C GLU A 155 -16.66 1.54 -18.02
N GLU A 156 -16.45 1.83 -16.74
CA GLU A 156 -15.85 3.08 -16.28
C GLU A 156 -14.42 3.26 -16.83
N LEU A 157 -13.63 2.18 -16.92
CA LEU A 157 -12.29 2.21 -17.50
C LEU A 157 -12.28 2.62 -18.99
N LYS A 158 -13.37 2.39 -19.74
CA LYS A 158 -13.46 2.83 -21.15
C LYS A 158 -13.45 4.35 -21.29
N ASN A 159 -13.82 5.08 -20.24
CA ASN A 159 -13.82 6.54 -20.22
C ASN A 159 -12.40 7.15 -20.19
N TYR A 160 -11.35 6.35 -19.99
CA TYR A 160 -9.97 6.81 -19.83
C TYR A 160 -9.08 6.42 -21.00
N ASN A 161 -8.17 7.29 -21.44
CA ASN A 161 -7.11 6.93 -22.39
C ASN A 161 -5.98 6.20 -21.65
N LEU A 162 -5.94 4.87 -21.81
CA LEU A 162 -5.03 3.96 -21.10
C LEU A 162 -3.88 3.46 -21.98
N ASP A 163 -3.69 4.01 -23.17
CA ASP A 163 -2.65 3.56 -24.09
C ASP A 163 -1.25 3.75 -23.47
N GLY A 164 -0.45 2.69 -23.55
CA GLY A 164 0.88 2.65 -22.95
C GLY A 164 0.89 2.65 -21.40
N LYS A 165 -0.23 2.38 -20.73
CA LYS A 165 -0.34 2.31 -19.26
C LYS A 165 -0.45 0.86 -18.79
N TYR A 166 0.70 0.25 -18.51
CA TYR A 166 0.75 -1.14 -18.06
C TYR A 166 1.13 -1.21 -16.58
N ILE A 167 0.13 -1.41 -15.72
CA ILE A 167 0.35 -1.75 -14.31
C ILE A 167 0.51 -3.27 -14.24
N VAL A 168 1.66 -3.73 -13.76
CA VAL A 168 2.00 -5.16 -13.73
C VAL A 168 2.09 -5.74 -12.33
N GLY A 169 2.03 -4.87 -11.32
CA GLY A 169 2.04 -5.30 -9.93
C GLY A 169 1.63 -4.20 -8.98
N TYR A 170 1.25 -4.64 -7.79
CA TYR A 170 0.66 -3.84 -6.75
C TYR A 170 1.11 -4.34 -5.37
N THR A 171 1.21 -3.43 -4.41
CA THR A 171 1.44 -3.74 -3.01
C THR A 171 0.91 -2.60 -2.15
N GLU A 172 0.44 -2.93 -0.95
CA GLU A 172 0.06 -1.95 0.07
C GLU A 172 1.16 -1.89 1.14
N MET A 173 1.59 -0.68 1.50
CA MET A 173 2.47 -0.46 2.64
C MET A 173 1.73 0.31 3.72
N TYR A 174 1.75 -0.25 4.92
CA TYR A 174 1.23 0.38 6.13
C TYR A 174 2.39 0.79 7.01
N LEU A 175 2.33 2.02 7.54
CA LEU A 175 3.22 2.45 8.60
C LEU A 175 2.49 2.36 9.94
N LEU A 176 3.12 1.74 10.92
CA LEU A 176 2.52 1.47 12.23
C LEU A 176 3.25 2.30 13.27
N PHE A 177 2.52 3.26 13.84
CA PHE A 177 3.05 4.09 14.91
C PHE A 177 3.24 3.28 16.20
N HIS A 178 4.41 3.45 16.82
CA HIS A 178 4.70 2.97 18.16
C HIS A 178 5.31 4.09 19.00
N MET A 179 4.78 4.29 20.21
CA MET A 179 5.44 5.16 21.19
C MET A 179 6.78 4.56 21.62
N GLY A 180 7.83 5.39 21.66
CA GLY A 180 9.15 5.00 22.18
C GLY A 180 10.05 4.22 21.21
N ARG A 181 9.71 4.12 19.92
CA ARG A 181 10.54 3.51 18.86
C ARG A 181 10.17 4.04 17.48
N SER A 182 11.00 3.75 16.47
CA SER A 182 10.66 4.03 15.07
C SER A 182 9.42 3.25 14.61
N PHE A 183 8.78 3.72 13.53
CA PHE A 183 7.62 3.05 12.94
C PHE A 183 7.89 1.57 12.70
N ASP A 184 6.90 0.74 12.95
CA ASP A 184 6.84 -0.56 12.29
C ASP A 184 6.17 -0.39 10.94
N SER A 185 6.13 -1.47 10.17
CA SER A 185 5.42 -1.48 8.92
C SER A 185 4.76 -2.81 8.67
N ARG A 186 3.77 -2.79 7.79
CA ARG A 186 3.16 -3.99 7.22
C ARG A 186 3.13 -3.91 5.72
N ILE A 187 3.45 -5.02 5.06
CA ILE A 187 3.20 -5.18 3.62
C ILE A 187 1.99 -6.09 3.48
N GLU A 188 0.98 -5.60 2.78
CA GLU A 188 -0.21 -6.36 2.42
C GLU A 188 -0.36 -6.40 0.90
N ARG A 189 -1.12 -7.39 0.41
CA ARG A 189 -1.56 -7.50 -0.99
C ARG A 189 -0.46 -7.31 -2.04
N LEU A 190 0.67 -8.01 -1.88
CA LEU A 190 1.64 -8.16 -2.97
C LEU A 190 1.03 -9.00 -4.09
N VAL A 191 0.67 -8.34 -5.20
CA VAL A 191 0.04 -8.99 -6.35
C VAL A 191 0.80 -8.64 -7.63
N VAL A 192 0.99 -9.64 -8.47
CA VAL A 192 1.58 -9.49 -9.81
C VAL A 192 0.56 -9.98 -10.83
N ASP A 193 0.39 -9.19 -11.89
CA ASP A 193 -0.47 -9.54 -13.03
C ASP A 193 -0.13 -10.94 -13.54
N LYS A 194 -1.16 -11.75 -13.85
CA LYS A 194 -0.99 -13.16 -14.21
C LYS A 194 -0.06 -13.38 -15.40
N TYR A 195 -0.04 -12.48 -16.38
CA TYR A 195 0.82 -12.57 -17.56
C TYR A 195 2.28 -12.17 -17.27
N TYR A 196 2.54 -11.63 -16.09
CA TYR A 196 3.87 -11.18 -15.63
C TYR A 196 4.40 -11.99 -14.44
N ARG A 197 3.66 -13.00 -13.95
CA ARG A 197 4.12 -13.91 -12.89
C ARG A 197 5.34 -14.73 -13.36
N ASN A 198 6.10 -15.25 -12.39
CA ASN A 198 7.34 -16.02 -12.60
C ASN A 198 8.48 -15.28 -13.34
N LYS A 199 8.37 -13.96 -13.52
CA LYS A 199 9.42 -13.10 -14.12
C LYS A 199 10.21 -12.29 -13.08
N GLY A 200 10.07 -12.61 -11.80
CA GLY A 200 10.78 -11.94 -10.70
C GLY A 200 10.17 -10.62 -10.21
N PHE A 201 9.06 -10.14 -10.78
CA PHE A 201 8.49 -8.84 -10.37
C PHE A 201 7.99 -8.78 -8.93
N GLY A 202 7.48 -9.88 -8.36
CA GLY A 202 7.11 -9.90 -6.95
C GLY A 202 8.33 -9.66 -6.04
N LEU A 203 9.46 -10.26 -6.38
CA LEU A 203 10.73 -10.05 -5.67
C LEU A 203 11.25 -8.62 -5.86
N LEU A 204 11.17 -8.09 -7.08
CA LEU A 204 11.55 -6.70 -7.38
C LEU A 204 10.73 -5.69 -6.58
N ILE A 205 9.40 -5.83 -6.56
CA ILE A 205 8.49 -4.98 -5.79
C ILE A 205 8.88 -5.03 -4.31
N MET A 206 9.12 -6.22 -3.76
CA MET A 206 9.53 -6.36 -2.37
C MET A 206 10.89 -5.73 -2.06
N TYR A 207 11.90 -5.87 -2.92
CA TYR A 207 13.19 -5.21 -2.73
C TYR A 207 13.05 -3.68 -2.68
N ILE A 208 12.26 -3.12 -3.59
CA ILE A 208 11.98 -1.68 -3.60
C ILE A 208 11.22 -1.30 -2.33
N SER A 209 10.22 -2.10 -1.93
CA SER A 209 9.42 -1.85 -0.73
C SER A 209 10.28 -1.86 0.54
N ILE A 210 11.14 -2.86 0.71
CA ILE A 210 12.09 -2.94 1.82
C ILE A 210 13.04 -1.75 1.81
N TYR A 211 13.54 -1.34 0.64
CA TYR A 211 14.39 -0.15 0.53
C TYR A 211 13.64 1.11 1.00
N VAL A 212 12.39 1.30 0.56
CA VAL A 212 11.55 2.42 0.96
C VAL A 212 11.29 2.43 2.46
N LEU A 213 10.85 1.30 3.01
CA LEU A 213 10.58 1.15 4.44
C LEU A 213 11.84 1.39 5.29
N LYS A 214 12.98 0.81 4.88
CA LYS A 214 14.23 0.90 5.64
C LYS A 214 14.90 2.27 5.57
N TYR A 215 14.98 2.87 4.38
CA TYR A 215 15.82 4.06 4.17
C TYR A 215 15.03 5.36 4.04
N LEU A 216 13.77 5.31 3.56
CA LEU A 216 12.94 6.52 3.45
C LEU A 216 12.06 6.70 4.68
N TYR A 217 11.43 5.63 5.16
CA TYR A 217 10.53 5.69 6.32
C TYR A 217 11.19 5.26 7.64
N GLN A 218 12.42 4.74 7.57
CA GLN A 218 13.22 4.34 8.74
C GLN A 218 12.48 3.38 9.68
N CYS A 219 11.72 2.46 9.10
CA CYS A 219 10.97 1.49 9.87
C CYS A 219 11.91 0.54 10.62
N ASN A 220 11.55 0.23 11.87
CA ASN A 220 12.27 -0.72 12.70
C ASN A 220 12.12 -2.16 12.20
N ARG A 221 10.91 -2.53 11.75
CA ARG A 221 10.62 -3.84 11.15
C ARG A 221 9.47 -3.76 10.15
N CYS A 222 9.34 -4.81 9.35
CA CYS A 222 8.21 -5.05 8.47
C CYS A 222 7.59 -6.40 8.81
N ASP A 223 6.31 -6.42 9.12
CA ASP A 223 5.53 -7.63 9.33
C ASP A 223 4.68 -7.92 8.07
N LEU A 224 4.34 -9.19 7.85
CA LEU A 224 3.40 -9.61 6.83
C LEU A 224 2.76 -10.94 7.25
N ASN A 225 1.56 -11.21 6.73
CA ASN A 225 0.94 -12.52 6.84
C ASN A 225 1.13 -13.27 5.53
N VAL A 226 1.30 -14.58 5.59
CA VAL A 226 1.46 -15.41 4.40
C VAL A 226 0.71 -16.72 4.54
N GLU A 227 -0.23 -16.93 3.63
CA GLU A 227 -1.00 -18.18 3.49
C GLU A 227 -0.65 -18.92 2.19
N ASN A 228 0.01 -18.22 1.25
CA ASN A 228 0.36 -18.74 -0.07
C ASN A 228 1.82 -19.22 -0.13
N ASP A 229 2.05 -20.46 -0.60
CA ASP A 229 3.38 -21.07 -0.67
C ASP A 229 4.35 -20.35 -1.61
N ILE A 230 3.86 -19.77 -2.71
CA ILE A 230 4.70 -19.00 -3.65
C ILE A 230 5.19 -17.73 -2.97
N ALA A 231 4.29 -17.02 -2.27
CA ALA A 231 4.63 -15.84 -1.49
C ALA A 231 5.62 -16.19 -0.37
N LEU A 232 5.43 -17.31 0.33
CA LEU A 232 6.33 -17.78 1.39
C LEU A 232 7.76 -17.98 0.86
N ARG A 233 7.93 -18.54 -0.34
CA ARG A 233 9.25 -18.70 -0.98
C ARG A 233 9.91 -17.35 -1.28
N ILE A 234 9.14 -16.35 -1.72
CA ILE A 234 9.65 -14.98 -1.93
C ILE A 234 10.12 -14.39 -0.60
N TYR A 235 9.30 -14.48 0.45
CA TYR A 235 9.61 -13.88 1.75
C TYR A 235 10.83 -14.53 2.42
N LYS A 236 10.97 -15.86 2.33
CA LYS A 236 12.18 -16.56 2.82
C LYS A 236 13.45 -16.08 2.10
N LYS A 237 13.41 -15.87 0.78
CA LYS A 237 14.54 -15.31 0.01
C LYS A 237 14.93 -13.89 0.45
N LEU A 238 13.98 -13.17 1.03
CA LEU A 238 14.16 -11.81 1.55
C LEU A 238 14.48 -11.78 3.05
N ASN A 239 14.82 -12.94 3.64
CA ASN A 239 15.15 -13.12 5.05
C ASN A 239 14.00 -12.80 6.03
N PHE A 240 12.75 -12.86 5.58
CA PHE A 240 11.63 -12.95 6.52
C PHE A 240 11.67 -14.32 7.21
N PHE A 241 11.51 -14.32 8.53
CA PHE A 241 11.43 -15.52 9.34
C PHE A 241 10.03 -15.63 9.95
N LYS A 242 9.62 -16.86 10.27
CA LYS A 242 8.34 -17.12 10.93
C LYS A 242 8.38 -16.53 12.34
N VAL A 243 7.39 -15.70 12.66
CA VAL A 243 7.18 -15.20 14.02
C VAL A 243 6.12 -16.08 14.68
N GLU A 244 6.45 -16.69 15.81
CA GLU A 244 5.53 -17.56 16.55
C GLU A 244 4.58 -16.72 17.42
N THR A 245 3.46 -16.31 16.83
CA THR A 245 2.39 -15.59 17.52
C THR A 245 1.04 -16.25 17.25
N GLN A 246 0.10 -16.05 18.18
CA GLN A 246 -1.31 -16.36 17.95
C GLN A 246 -2.00 -15.11 17.39
N VAL A 247 -2.65 -15.24 16.24
CA VAL A 247 -3.40 -14.15 15.61
C VAL A 247 -4.89 -14.40 15.86
N TYR A 248 -5.56 -13.43 16.50
CA TYR A 248 -7.00 -13.43 16.69
C TYR A 248 -7.63 -12.35 15.80
N ARG A 249 -8.81 -12.63 15.24
CA ARG A 249 -9.56 -11.68 14.41
C ARG A 249 -10.97 -11.51 14.98
N LEU A 250 -11.36 -10.26 15.21
CA LEU A 250 -12.73 -9.87 15.49
C LEU A 250 -13.21 -8.99 14.33
N ASN A 251 -14.30 -9.39 13.68
CA ASN A 251 -14.93 -8.55 12.65
C ASN A 251 -15.82 -7.54 13.37
N LEU A 252 -15.42 -6.26 13.37
CA LEU A 252 -16.18 -5.18 14.01
C LEU A 252 -17.39 -4.76 13.17
N HIS A 253 -17.25 -4.82 11.85
CA HIS A 253 -18.32 -4.56 10.88
C HIS A 253 -18.21 -5.58 9.73
N CYS A 254 -19.35 -5.99 9.18
CA CYS A 254 -19.44 -6.71 7.91
C CYS A 254 -19.58 -5.69 6.77
N ASN A 255 -19.04 -6.00 5.59
CA ASN A 255 -18.96 -5.09 4.44
C ASN A 255 -20.21 -4.18 4.26
N TYR A 256 -19.99 -2.86 4.29
CA TYR A 256 -21.00 -1.80 4.06
C TYR A 256 -22.16 -1.67 5.03
N ASP A 257 -22.15 -2.38 6.16
CA ASP A 257 -23.01 -2.03 7.27
C ASP A 257 -22.42 -0.78 7.96
N TYR A 258 -22.60 0.38 7.32
CA TYR A 258 -22.68 1.62 8.10
C TYR A 258 -23.67 1.32 9.21
N LEU A 259 -23.26 1.45 10.47
CA LEU A 259 -24.18 1.30 11.58
C LEU A 259 -25.41 2.16 11.26
N PRO A 260 -26.63 1.59 11.07
CA PRO A 260 -27.82 2.41 10.94
C PRO A 260 -27.82 3.44 12.07
N ASN A 261 -28.33 4.64 11.81
CA ASN A 261 -28.40 5.71 12.83
C ASN A 261 -29.08 5.25 14.14
N ASP A 262 -29.78 4.12 14.09
CA ASP A 262 -30.58 3.54 15.16
C ASP A 262 -29.82 2.42 15.93
N ILE A 263 -28.59 2.05 15.54
CA ILE A 263 -27.77 1.15 16.38
C ILE A 263 -27.30 1.92 17.60
N SER A 264 -27.89 1.55 18.74
CA SER A 264 -27.57 2.17 20.00
C SER A 264 -26.20 1.69 20.51
N ILE A 265 -25.29 2.65 20.71
CA ILE A 265 -24.03 2.48 21.45
C ILE A 265 -24.29 1.96 22.89
N GLN A 266 -25.55 1.98 23.35
CA GLN A 266 -25.92 1.59 24.71
C GLN A 266 -25.59 0.13 25.02
N ASN A 267 -25.59 -0.77 24.03
CA ASN A 267 -25.18 -2.17 24.25
C ASN A 267 -23.68 -2.25 24.63
N ASP A 268 -22.82 -1.50 23.94
CA ASP A 268 -21.39 -1.45 24.27
C ASP A 268 -21.16 -0.75 25.62
N THR A 269 -21.89 0.33 25.89
CA THR A 269 -21.84 1.02 27.20
C THR A 269 -22.28 0.11 28.34
N HIS A 270 -23.35 -0.66 28.17
CA HIS A 270 -23.82 -1.61 29.19
C HIS A 270 -22.80 -2.74 29.41
N ASN A 271 -22.21 -3.28 28.35
CA ASN A 271 -21.17 -4.30 28.45
C ASN A 271 -19.92 -3.77 29.19
N ILE A 272 -19.48 -2.54 28.88
CA ILE A 272 -18.39 -1.88 29.59
C ILE A 272 -18.74 -1.67 31.06
N GLN A 273 -19.93 -1.16 31.36
CA GLN A 273 -20.36 -0.90 32.74
C GLN A 273 -20.47 -2.21 33.54
N SER A 274 -21.08 -3.25 32.97
CA SER A 274 -21.19 -4.57 33.60
C SER A 274 -19.81 -5.19 33.86
N PHE A 275 -18.85 -5.02 32.94
CA PHE A 275 -17.46 -5.42 33.19
C PHE A 275 -16.83 -4.64 34.36
N MET A 276 -17.03 -3.32 34.42
CA MET A 276 -16.53 -2.49 35.50
C MET A 276 -17.16 -2.85 36.86
N ASP A 277 -18.47 -3.08 36.91
CA ASP A 277 -19.20 -3.50 38.11
C ASP A 277 -18.67 -4.84 38.63
N ASN A 278 -18.41 -5.79 37.72
CA ASN A 278 -17.82 -7.09 38.07
C ASN A 278 -16.38 -7.01 38.59
N ILE A 279 -15.56 -6.06 38.11
CA ILE A 279 -14.23 -5.80 38.69
C ILE A 279 -14.37 -5.23 40.10
N THR A 280 -15.33 -4.32 40.28
CA THR A 280 -15.49 -3.57 41.54
C THR A 280 -16.11 -4.45 42.62
N ALA A 281 -17.03 -5.36 42.28
CA ALA A 281 -17.68 -6.31 43.19
C ALA A 281 -16.79 -7.49 43.62
N LYS A 282 -15.63 -7.69 42.97
CA LYS A 282 -14.64 -8.72 43.33
C LYS A 282 -13.51 -8.18 44.25
N LYS A 283 -13.64 -6.94 44.72
CA LYS A 283 -12.82 -6.37 45.81
C LYS A 283 -13.59 -6.44 47.12
#